data_AF-A0A151ML37-F1
#
_entry.id   AF-A0A151ML37-F1
#
_cell.length_a   1.000
_cell.length_b   1.000
_cell.length_c   1.000
_cell.angle_alpha   90.00
_cell.angle_beta   90.00
_cell.angle_gamma   90.00
#
_symmetry.space_group_name_H-M   'P 1'
#
loop_
_entity.id
_entity.type
_entity.pdbx_description
1 polymer ?
#
loop_
_entity_poly.entity_id
_entity_poly.type
_entity_poly.pdbx_seq_one_letter_code
_entity_poly.pdbx_strand_id
1 'polypeptide(L)'
;METLSPQVSISLIKSSISSLLGTKKLPIDRNEWEGYFDESGHLVKSKDFISSNILDRGLDPSVRPEAWKFLTGYYPWRSSWDERLTVDGMRRKSYDDLCRMYEKIQPLLETEHRGFMQARSFINSDLQRLYTRDLRGNAMVDKKQLEKILLLSYVCNVKAEYQQGFHEMLLLFQLLVEKEHEIYWLFQFFLQKTEHGCVIHIGVGKNILMLKAVIAFMDPLFAKYLDGRGSRVVQSLFPWFCLYFQRVFKSFDDVWRLWESALQPPALIILRALPWERGALAEVFLTGKPCRNFQVFVAYTMLQMVRDHILREAMSGDDILMVCNSLIDLDADELISEACSMYEHLMKYEDKIPGELKEFFT
;
A
#
# COMPACT_ATOMS: atom_id res chain seq x y z
N MET A 1 -11.96 45.61 3.71
CA MET A 1 -11.94 44.52 2.70
C MET A 1 -11.83 43.23 3.47
N GLU A 2 -12.97 42.58 3.67
CA GLU A 2 -13.11 41.38 4.50
C GLU A 2 -12.43 40.19 3.84
N THR A 3 -11.47 39.60 4.56
CA THR A 3 -10.83 38.33 4.21
C THR A 3 -11.81 37.20 4.52
N LEU A 4 -12.40 36.61 3.47
CA LEU A 4 -13.20 35.39 3.60
C LEU A 4 -12.30 34.23 4.05
N SER A 5 -12.64 33.67 5.20
CA SER A 5 -11.96 32.52 5.82
C SER A 5 -12.11 31.26 4.95
N PRO A 6 -11.02 30.53 4.62
CA PRO A 6 -11.08 29.28 3.84
C PRO A 6 -11.90 28.15 4.51
N GLN A 7 -12.09 28.21 5.83
CA GLN A 7 -12.74 27.15 6.63
C GLN A 7 -14.25 27.04 6.37
N VAL A 8 -14.92 28.15 6.05
CA VAL A 8 -16.38 28.16 5.80
C VAL A 8 -16.70 27.62 4.40
N SER A 9 -15.75 27.69 3.46
CA SER A 9 -15.95 27.20 2.09
C SER A 9 -15.80 25.67 1.99
N ILE A 10 -14.89 25.07 2.75
CA ILE A 10 -14.61 23.62 2.67
C ILE A 10 -15.74 22.78 3.29
N SER A 11 -16.38 23.25 4.38
CA SER A 11 -17.48 22.52 5.03
C SER A 11 -18.77 22.52 4.20
N LEU A 12 -19.07 23.64 3.52
CA LEU A 12 -20.18 23.76 2.57
C LEU A 12 -19.93 22.95 1.28
N ILE A 13 -18.68 22.85 0.85
CA ILE A 13 -18.26 21.95 -0.23
C ILE A 13 -18.40 20.48 0.20
N LYS A 14 -18.00 20.11 1.43
CA LYS A 14 -18.16 18.75 1.97
C LYS A 14 -19.62 18.31 2.06
N SER A 15 -20.54 19.16 2.53
CA SER A 15 -21.97 18.80 2.62
C SER A 15 -22.68 18.79 1.25
N SER A 16 -22.24 19.64 0.31
CA SER A 16 -22.75 19.65 -1.06
C SER A 16 -22.22 18.46 -1.87
N ILE A 17 -20.96 18.05 -1.64
CA ILE A 17 -20.35 16.86 -2.27
C ILE A 17 -20.93 15.57 -1.67
N SER A 18 -21.15 15.48 -0.35
CA SER A 18 -21.78 14.31 0.26
C SER A 18 -23.25 14.12 -0.15
N SER A 19 -23.94 15.18 -0.56
CA SER A 19 -25.32 15.11 -1.08
C SER A 19 -25.40 14.94 -2.61
N LEU A 20 -24.31 15.21 -3.34
CA LEU A 20 -24.19 14.99 -4.79
C LEU A 20 -23.50 13.66 -5.17
N LEU A 21 -22.73 13.05 -4.26
CA LEU A 21 -22.15 11.71 -4.43
C LEU A 21 -23.20 10.65 -4.12
N GLY A 22 -23.89 10.19 -5.18
CA GLY A 22 -24.78 9.03 -5.13
C GLY A 22 -24.14 7.82 -4.46
N THR A 23 -24.93 7.10 -3.67
CA THR A 23 -24.72 5.73 -3.15
C THR A 23 -23.30 5.19 -3.27
N LYS A 24 -22.56 5.08 -2.15
CA LYS A 24 -21.26 4.38 -2.07
C LYS A 24 -21.34 3.10 -2.91
N LYS A 25 -20.59 3.05 -4.02
CA LYS A 25 -20.65 1.91 -4.94
C LYS A 25 -20.16 0.67 -4.19
N LEU A 26 -20.94 -0.41 -4.24
CA LEU A 26 -20.60 -1.65 -3.55
C LEU A 26 -19.28 -2.22 -4.09
N PRO A 27 -18.46 -2.88 -3.26
CA PRO A 27 -17.26 -3.55 -3.74
C PRO A 27 -17.60 -4.60 -4.81
N ILE A 28 -16.61 -5.01 -5.60
CA ILE A 28 -16.80 -6.07 -6.60
C ILE A 28 -17.04 -7.38 -5.84
N ASP A 29 -18.26 -7.90 -5.96
CA ASP A 29 -18.66 -9.17 -5.37
C ASP A 29 -18.26 -10.36 -6.24
N ARG A 30 -18.51 -11.57 -5.73
CA ARG A 30 -18.17 -12.81 -6.43
C ARG A 30 -18.86 -12.95 -7.78
N ASN A 31 -20.14 -12.57 -7.89
CA ASN A 31 -20.90 -12.72 -9.12
C ASN A 31 -20.36 -11.80 -10.22
N GLU A 32 -20.04 -10.55 -9.87
CA GLU A 32 -19.43 -9.61 -10.80
C GLU A 32 -18.02 -10.05 -11.22
N TRP A 33 -17.21 -10.53 -10.26
CA TRP A 33 -15.87 -11.02 -10.54
C TRP A 33 -15.87 -12.21 -11.51
N GLU A 34 -16.74 -13.21 -11.27
CA GLU A 34 -16.90 -14.37 -12.14
C GLU A 34 -17.37 -13.95 -13.54
N GLY A 35 -18.21 -12.91 -13.64
CA GLY A 35 -18.66 -12.33 -14.90
C GLY A 35 -17.57 -11.65 -15.76
N TYR A 36 -16.36 -11.47 -15.22
CA TYR A 36 -15.22 -10.99 -16.00
C TYR A 36 -14.53 -12.10 -16.82
N PHE A 37 -14.86 -13.37 -16.57
CA PHE A 37 -14.25 -14.52 -17.21
C PHE A 37 -15.23 -15.30 -18.09
N ASP A 38 -14.73 -15.94 -19.13
CA ASP A 38 -15.50 -16.89 -19.95
C ASP A 38 -15.48 -18.30 -19.32
N GLU A 39 -16.16 -19.26 -19.95
CA GLU A 39 -16.21 -20.65 -19.51
C GLU A 39 -14.83 -21.32 -19.47
N SER A 40 -13.86 -20.85 -20.27
CA SER A 40 -12.47 -21.34 -20.28
C SER A 40 -11.59 -20.63 -19.25
N GLY A 41 -12.11 -19.61 -18.57
CA GLY A 41 -11.40 -18.82 -17.57
C GLY A 41 -10.56 -17.68 -18.15
N HIS A 42 -10.71 -17.32 -19.42
CA HIS A 42 -10.08 -16.13 -20.00
C HIS A 42 -10.89 -14.88 -19.72
N LEU A 43 -10.22 -13.73 -19.71
CA LEU A 43 -10.87 -12.45 -19.53
C LEU A 43 -11.77 -12.08 -20.73
N VAL A 44 -13.03 -11.79 -20.44
CA VAL A 44 -13.99 -11.20 -21.40
C VAL A 44 -13.89 -9.67 -21.42
N LYS A 45 -13.41 -9.08 -20.31
CA LYS A 45 -13.18 -7.64 -20.17
C LYS A 45 -11.68 -7.33 -20.19
N SER A 46 -11.31 -6.13 -20.62
CA SER A 46 -9.90 -5.73 -20.60
C SER A 46 -9.38 -5.64 -19.17
N LYS A 47 -8.09 -5.94 -19.00
CA LYS A 47 -7.41 -5.76 -17.69
C LYS A 47 -7.60 -4.35 -17.16
N ASP A 48 -7.49 -3.33 -18.01
CA ASP A 48 -7.61 -1.93 -17.59
C ASP A 48 -9.01 -1.59 -17.08
N PHE A 49 -10.05 -2.19 -17.68
CA PHE A 49 -11.43 -2.05 -17.19
C PHE A 49 -11.59 -2.64 -15.78
N ILE A 50 -11.07 -3.86 -15.57
CA ILE A 50 -11.15 -4.53 -14.26
C ILE A 50 -10.33 -3.77 -13.22
N SER A 51 -9.11 -3.36 -13.56
CA SER A 51 -8.26 -2.54 -12.70
C SER A 51 -8.90 -1.21 -12.34
N SER A 52 -9.60 -0.55 -13.27
CA SER A 52 -10.36 0.66 -12.99
C SER A 52 -11.50 0.41 -11.99
N ASN A 53 -12.25 -0.68 -12.13
CA ASN A 53 -13.32 -1.02 -11.19
C ASN A 53 -12.77 -1.34 -9.78
N ILE A 54 -11.66 -2.09 -9.69
CA ILE A 54 -11.00 -2.37 -8.41
C ILE A 54 -10.54 -1.07 -7.75
N LEU A 55 -9.98 -0.15 -8.54
CA LEU A 55 -9.55 1.14 -8.01
C LEU A 55 -10.71 1.98 -7.48
N ASP A 56 -11.84 2.00 -8.19
CA ASP A 56 -13.03 2.78 -7.83
C ASP A 56 -13.75 2.19 -6.60
N ARG A 57 -13.96 0.86 -6.60
CA ARG A 57 -14.91 0.19 -5.70
C ARG A 57 -14.25 -0.74 -4.67
N GLY A 58 -13.01 -1.17 -4.91
CA GLY A 58 -12.36 -2.21 -4.13
C GLY A 58 -12.95 -3.61 -4.37
N LEU A 59 -12.43 -4.58 -3.63
CA LEU A 59 -12.84 -5.98 -3.71
C LEU A 59 -13.58 -6.43 -2.44
N ASP A 60 -14.62 -7.24 -2.63
CA ASP A 60 -15.29 -7.94 -1.53
C ASP A 60 -14.35 -9.00 -0.92
N PRO A 61 -14.39 -9.24 0.41
CA PRO A 61 -13.56 -10.26 1.06
C PRO A 61 -13.63 -11.64 0.41
N SER A 62 -14.78 -12.03 -0.15
CA SER A 62 -14.95 -13.32 -0.82
C SER A 62 -14.20 -13.44 -2.15
N VAL A 63 -13.82 -12.31 -2.76
CA VAL A 63 -13.13 -12.24 -4.06
C VAL A 63 -11.62 -12.08 -3.90
N ARG A 64 -11.18 -11.41 -2.82
CA ARG A 64 -9.76 -11.08 -2.61
C ARG A 64 -8.80 -12.27 -2.77
N PRO A 65 -9.06 -13.48 -2.22
CA PRO A 65 -8.11 -14.59 -2.32
C PRO A 65 -7.74 -14.95 -3.77
N GLU A 66 -8.69 -14.82 -4.68
CA GLU A 66 -8.46 -15.08 -6.11
C GLU A 66 -7.94 -13.83 -6.84
N ALA A 67 -8.59 -12.68 -6.67
CA ALA A 67 -8.22 -11.45 -7.36
C ALA A 67 -6.79 -11.01 -7.03
N TRP A 68 -6.33 -11.19 -5.79
CA TRP A 68 -4.96 -10.88 -5.39
C TRP A 68 -3.91 -11.71 -6.13
N LYS A 69 -4.24 -12.94 -6.56
CA LYS A 69 -3.33 -13.73 -7.40
C LYS A 69 -3.11 -13.06 -8.76
N PHE A 70 -4.11 -12.40 -9.33
CA PHE A 70 -3.95 -11.62 -10.56
C PHE A 70 -3.25 -10.28 -10.31
N LEU A 71 -3.62 -9.56 -9.24
CA LEU A 71 -3.04 -8.25 -8.91
C LEU A 71 -1.53 -8.33 -8.63
N THR A 72 -1.11 -9.33 -7.88
CA THR A 72 0.31 -9.59 -7.57
C THR A 72 1.09 -10.18 -8.75
N GLY A 73 0.40 -10.73 -9.75
CA GLY A 73 1.04 -11.41 -10.88
C GLY A 73 1.39 -12.87 -10.60
N TYR A 74 0.84 -13.45 -9.53
CA TYR A 74 0.85 -14.90 -9.32
C TYR A 74 0.18 -15.63 -10.50
N TYR A 75 -0.96 -15.11 -10.97
CA TYR A 75 -1.58 -15.53 -12.23
C TYR A 75 -1.36 -14.49 -13.34
N PRO A 76 -1.01 -14.93 -14.57
CA PRO A 76 -1.08 -14.06 -15.74
C PRO A 76 -2.54 -13.69 -16.04
N TRP A 77 -2.81 -12.41 -16.30
CA TRP A 77 -4.17 -11.93 -16.65
C TRP A 77 -4.76 -12.57 -17.92
N ARG A 78 -3.91 -13.09 -18.82
CA ARG A 78 -4.35 -13.74 -20.07
C ARG A 78 -4.49 -15.25 -19.96
N SER A 79 -4.33 -15.82 -18.75
CA SER A 79 -4.37 -17.26 -18.55
C SER A 79 -5.79 -17.82 -18.56
N SER A 80 -5.92 -19.08 -18.98
CA SER A 80 -7.11 -19.95 -18.82
C SER A 80 -7.13 -20.63 -17.44
N TRP A 81 -8.23 -21.32 -17.13
CA TRP A 81 -8.32 -22.17 -15.93
C TRP A 81 -7.23 -23.26 -15.88
N ASP A 82 -7.02 -23.98 -16.97
CA ASP A 82 -6.04 -25.07 -17.04
C ASP A 82 -4.60 -24.57 -16.88
N GLU A 83 -4.29 -23.40 -17.44
CA GLU A 83 -2.99 -22.74 -17.25
C GLU A 83 -2.81 -22.31 -15.80
N ARG A 84 -3.86 -21.78 -15.13
CA ARG A 84 -3.80 -21.42 -13.71
C ARG A 84 -3.56 -22.64 -12.81
N LEU A 85 -4.22 -23.77 -13.10
CA LEU A 85 -3.97 -25.03 -12.39
C LEU A 85 -2.52 -25.50 -12.56
N THR A 86 -1.96 -25.35 -13.76
CA THR A 86 -0.55 -25.66 -14.03
C THR A 86 0.38 -24.73 -13.25
N VAL A 87 0.09 -23.43 -13.22
CA VAL A 87 0.85 -22.44 -12.43
C VAL A 87 0.82 -22.80 -10.95
N ASP A 88 -0.33 -23.16 -10.39
CA ASP A 88 -0.45 -23.60 -8.99
C ASP A 88 0.42 -24.82 -8.69
N GLY A 89 0.39 -25.82 -9.58
CA GLY A 89 1.23 -27.02 -9.45
C GLY A 89 2.73 -26.69 -9.48
N MET A 90 3.14 -25.83 -10.41
CA MET A 90 4.53 -25.37 -10.53
C MET A 90 4.97 -24.58 -9.29
N ARG A 91 4.15 -23.63 -8.82
CA ARG A 91 4.46 -22.79 -7.67
C ARG A 91 4.57 -23.58 -6.38
N ARG A 92 3.68 -24.56 -6.18
CA ARG A 92 3.77 -25.50 -5.06
C ARG A 92 5.07 -26.29 -5.09
N LYS A 93 5.37 -26.92 -6.24
CA LYS A 93 6.59 -27.71 -6.40
C LYS A 93 7.85 -26.86 -6.16
N SER A 94 7.91 -25.65 -6.73
CA SER A 94 9.03 -24.72 -6.51
C SER A 94 9.17 -24.31 -5.05
N TYR A 95 8.06 -24.07 -4.34
CA TYR A 95 8.10 -23.78 -2.91
C TYR A 95 8.63 -24.98 -2.10
N ASP A 96 8.17 -26.19 -2.40
CA ASP A 96 8.65 -27.41 -1.74
C ASP A 96 10.14 -27.68 -2.00
N ASP A 97 10.60 -27.41 -3.23
CA ASP A 97 12.03 -27.44 -3.59
C ASP A 97 12.84 -26.41 -2.79
N LEU A 98 12.33 -25.18 -2.64
CA LEU A 98 12.96 -24.13 -1.83
C LEU A 98 13.05 -24.52 -0.35
N CYS A 99 11.99 -25.11 0.21
CA CYS A 99 11.99 -25.59 1.60
C CYS A 99 13.05 -26.68 1.81
N ARG A 100 13.09 -27.69 0.92
CA ARG A 100 14.09 -28.76 0.98
C ARG A 100 15.51 -28.24 0.80
N MET A 101 15.70 -27.22 -0.03
CA MET A 101 17.00 -26.57 -0.21
C MET A 101 17.40 -25.84 1.07
N TYR A 102 16.51 -25.02 1.63
CA TYR A 102 16.72 -24.26 2.87
C TYR A 102 17.10 -25.17 4.04
N GLU A 103 16.37 -26.27 4.25
CA GLU A 103 16.68 -27.25 5.31
C GLU A 103 18.11 -27.80 5.21
N LYS A 104 18.62 -28.02 4.00
CA LYS A 104 19.99 -28.53 3.78
C LYS A 104 21.06 -27.46 3.99
N ILE A 105 20.79 -26.22 3.60
CA ILE A 105 21.77 -25.13 3.70
C ILE A 105 21.73 -24.41 5.04
N GLN A 106 20.67 -24.58 5.84
CA GLN A 106 20.49 -23.87 7.11
C GLN A 106 21.71 -23.98 8.03
N PRO A 107 22.36 -25.14 8.24
CA PRO A 107 23.56 -25.19 9.09
C PRO A 107 24.70 -24.30 8.57
N LEU A 108 24.89 -24.22 7.25
CA LEU A 108 25.89 -23.35 6.63
C LEU A 108 25.51 -21.87 6.75
N LEU A 109 24.22 -21.54 6.67
CA LEU A 109 23.74 -20.17 6.90
C LEU A 109 24.00 -19.73 8.35
N GLU A 110 23.83 -20.63 9.31
CA GLU A 110 24.06 -20.36 10.74
C GLU A 110 25.54 -20.13 11.06
N THR A 111 26.47 -20.81 10.37
CA THR A 111 27.92 -20.66 10.62
C THR A 111 28.60 -19.63 9.72
N GLU A 112 28.29 -19.60 8.42
CA GLU A 112 29.05 -18.82 7.43
C GLU A 112 28.35 -17.52 7.00
N HIS A 113 27.02 -17.46 7.00
CA HIS A 113 26.30 -16.31 6.45
C HIS A 113 26.24 -15.16 7.47
N ARG A 114 27.01 -14.11 7.21
CA ARG A 114 27.01 -12.88 8.01
C ARG A 114 25.59 -12.31 8.12
N GLY A 115 25.10 -12.13 9.34
CA GLY A 115 23.79 -11.53 9.61
C GLY A 115 22.62 -12.49 9.64
N PHE A 116 22.76 -13.76 9.24
CA PHE A 116 21.63 -14.72 9.25
C PHE A 116 21.08 -14.94 10.66
N MET A 117 21.97 -15.21 11.62
CA MET A 117 21.58 -15.37 13.04
C MET A 117 20.93 -14.11 13.62
N GLN A 118 21.37 -12.94 13.19
CA GLN A 118 20.79 -11.66 13.60
C GLN A 118 19.38 -11.48 13.03
N ALA A 119 19.20 -11.71 11.72
CA ALA A 119 17.90 -11.65 11.06
C ALA A 119 16.91 -12.65 11.69
N ARG A 120 17.34 -13.89 11.94
CA ARG A 120 16.53 -14.90 12.62
C ARG A 120 16.14 -14.49 14.03
N SER A 121 17.06 -13.88 14.79
CA SER A 121 16.77 -13.35 16.12
C SER A 121 15.72 -12.23 16.08
N PHE A 122 15.84 -11.30 15.12
CA PHE A 122 14.86 -10.24 14.93
C PHE A 122 13.48 -10.77 14.53
N ILE A 123 13.42 -11.70 13.57
CA ILE A 123 12.19 -12.40 13.19
C ILE A 123 11.54 -13.03 14.42
N ASN A 124 12.30 -13.79 15.22
CA ASN A 124 11.77 -14.46 16.40
C ASN A 124 11.29 -13.49 17.47
N SER A 125 12.02 -12.41 17.72
CA SER A 125 11.62 -11.36 18.66
C SER A 125 10.30 -10.69 18.23
N ASP A 126 10.14 -10.43 16.94
CA ASP A 126 8.94 -9.84 16.38
C ASP A 126 7.73 -10.79 16.43
N LEU A 127 7.92 -12.06 16.04
CA LEU A 127 6.87 -13.08 16.13
C LEU A 127 6.41 -13.32 17.57
N GLN A 128 7.29 -13.17 18.57
CA GLN A 128 6.90 -13.27 19.98
C GLN A 128 5.91 -12.18 20.39
N ARG A 129 6.04 -10.96 19.84
CA ARG A 129 5.16 -9.82 20.13
C ARG A 129 3.77 -9.94 19.51
N LEU A 130 3.60 -10.78 18.48
CA LEU A 130 2.29 -11.03 17.88
C LEU A 130 1.33 -11.68 18.88
N TYR A 131 0.18 -11.02 19.09
CA TYR A 131 -0.97 -11.61 19.76
C TYR A 131 -1.62 -12.61 18.80
N THR A 132 -1.66 -13.88 19.20
CA THR A 132 -1.95 -15.00 18.30
C THR A 132 -3.04 -15.91 18.85
N ARG A 133 -3.74 -15.48 19.89
CA ARG A 133 -4.83 -16.24 20.50
C ARG A 133 -6.14 -15.53 20.25
N ASP A 134 -7.19 -16.27 19.94
CA ASP A 134 -8.55 -15.73 19.96
C ASP A 134 -9.04 -15.53 21.41
N LEU A 135 -10.24 -14.96 21.55
CA LEU A 135 -10.94 -14.83 22.83
C LEU A 135 -11.16 -16.18 23.55
N ARG A 136 -10.97 -17.31 22.85
CA ARG A 136 -11.12 -18.68 23.34
C ARG A 136 -9.77 -19.36 23.62
N GLY A 137 -8.65 -18.66 23.44
CA GLY A 137 -7.29 -19.16 23.67
C GLY A 137 -6.68 -20.00 22.54
N ASN A 138 -7.38 -20.22 21.43
CA ASN A 138 -6.89 -21.00 20.28
C ASN A 138 -5.85 -20.20 19.51
N ALA A 139 -4.79 -20.89 19.06
CA ALA A 139 -3.80 -20.29 18.17
C ALA A 139 -4.45 -19.95 16.84
N MET A 140 -4.60 -18.65 16.56
CA MET A 140 -5.11 -18.10 15.31
C MET A 140 -4.02 -17.98 14.24
N VAL A 141 -2.76 -18.05 14.65
CA VAL A 141 -1.60 -17.78 13.79
C VAL A 141 -0.54 -18.85 13.99
N ASP A 142 -0.13 -19.50 12.90
CA ASP A 142 1.03 -20.40 12.92
C ASP A 142 2.33 -19.60 12.86
N LYS A 143 2.90 -19.32 14.03
CA LYS A 143 4.18 -18.60 14.15
C LYS A 143 5.35 -19.35 13.49
N LYS A 144 5.31 -20.69 13.42
CA LYS A 144 6.39 -21.47 12.78
C LYS A 144 6.32 -21.32 11.27
N GLN A 145 5.12 -21.34 10.70
CA GLN A 145 4.90 -21.03 9.29
C GLN A 145 5.39 -19.62 8.95
N LEU A 146 5.04 -18.61 9.77
CA LEU A 146 5.53 -17.24 9.56
C LEU A 146 7.06 -17.15 9.65
N GLU A 147 7.69 -17.76 10.67
CA GLU A 147 9.16 -17.80 10.79
C GLU A 147 9.79 -18.40 9.53
N LYS A 148 9.27 -19.53 9.07
CA LYS A 148 9.76 -20.23 7.87
C LYS A 148 9.65 -19.36 6.62
N ILE A 149 8.49 -18.73 6.38
CA ILE A 149 8.28 -17.87 5.20
C ILE A 149 9.19 -16.64 5.25
N LEU A 150 9.34 -16.00 6.42
CA LEU A 150 10.21 -14.83 6.57
C LEU A 150 11.70 -15.18 6.36
N LEU A 151 12.16 -16.32 6.88
CA LEU A 151 13.53 -16.79 6.67
C LEU A 151 13.77 -17.17 5.20
N LEU A 152 12.83 -17.85 4.54
CA LEU A 152 12.90 -18.13 3.11
C LEU A 152 12.94 -16.83 2.28
N SER A 153 12.12 -15.84 2.64
CA SER A 153 12.14 -14.51 2.01
C SER A 153 13.49 -13.83 2.18
N TYR A 154 14.07 -13.86 3.38
CA TYR A 154 15.40 -13.28 3.65
C TYR A 154 16.49 -13.93 2.81
N VAL A 155 16.51 -15.27 2.73
CA VAL A 155 17.52 -16.02 1.95
C VAL A 155 17.36 -15.81 0.45
N CYS A 156 16.12 -15.71 -0.05
CA CYS A 156 15.86 -15.58 -1.48
C CYS A 156 15.94 -14.13 -1.98
N ASN A 157 15.75 -13.14 -1.11
CA ASN A 157 15.77 -11.72 -1.46
C ASN A 157 16.83 -10.95 -0.66
N VAL A 158 18.08 -11.10 -1.07
CA VAL A 158 19.25 -10.45 -0.44
C VAL A 158 19.22 -8.93 -0.50
N LYS A 159 18.40 -8.32 -1.39
CA LYS A 159 18.32 -6.86 -1.53
C LYS A 159 17.38 -6.22 -0.53
N ALA A 160 16.31 -6.92 -0.16
CA ALA A 160 15.32 -6.39 0.78
C ALA A 160 15.78 -6.49 2.24
N GLU A 161 16.57 -7.53 2.56
CA GLU A 161 16.89 -7.96 3.94
C GLU A 161 15.61 -8.16 4.79
N TYR A 162 15.76 -8.50 6.07
CA TYR A 162 14.61 -8.54 6.99
C TYR A 162 14.39 -7.15 7.58
N GLN A 163 13.19 -6.60 7.37
CA GLN A 163 12.75 -5.35 7.96
C GLN A 163 11.69 -5.61 9.03
N GLN A 164 11.82 -4.93 10.18
CA GLN A 164 10.80 -4.95 11.21
C GLN A 164 9.45 -4.52 10.62
N GLY A 165 8.41 -5.32 10.90
CA GLY A 165 7.07 -5.13 10.35
C GLY A 165 6.69 -6.12 9.25
N PHE A 166 7.64 -6.82 8.63
CA PHE A 166 7.31 -7.84 7.62
C PHE A 166 6.45 -8.98 8.19
N HIS A 167 6.61 -9.32 9.47
CA HIS A 167 5.75 -10.27 10.16
C HIS A 167 4.29 -9.79 10.30
N GLU A 168 4.06 -8.48 10.48
CA GLU A 168 2.73 -7.87 10.52
C GLU A 168 2.08 -7.85 9.12
N MET A 169 2.87 -7.56 8.09
CA MET A 169 2.39 -7.59 6.71
C MET A 169 2.06 -9.02 6.27
N LEU A 170 2.91 -9.98 6.62
CA LEU A 170 2.73 -11.40 6.28
C LEU A 170 1.45 -11.99 6.90
N LEU A 171 1.06 -11.50 8.08
CA LEU A 171 -0.20 -11.90 8.73
C LEU A 171 -1.41 -11.66 7.82
N LEU A 172 -1.43 -10.56 7.05
CA LEU A 172 -2.51 -10.26 6.11
C LEU A 172 -2.57 -11.27 4.97
N PHE A 173 -1.43 -11.79 4.51
CA PHE A 173 -1.42 -12.85 3.49
C PHE A 173 -1.91 -14.19 4.05
N GLN A 174 -1.60 -14.49 5.31
CA GLN A 174 -2.11 -15.69 5.99
C GLN A 174 -3.63 -15.62 6.22
N LEU A 175 -4.19 -14.42 6.40
CA LEU A 175 -5.64 -14.21 6.45
C LEU A 175 -6.30 -14.25 5.06
N LEU A 176 -5.53 -14.00 4.00
CA LEU A 176 -6.01 -13.92 2.63
C LEU A 176 -6.09 -15.30 1.95
N VAL A 177 -5.12 -16.19 2.19
CA VAL A 177 -5.07 -17.53 1.59
C VAL A 177 -4.62 -18.59 2.59
N GLU A 178 -5.15 -19.81 2.45
CA GLU A 178 -4.91 -20.89 3.43
C GLU A 178 -3.60 -21.64 3.21
N LYS A 179 -3.14 -21.79 1.96
CA LYS A 179 -2.00 -22.65 1.63
C LYS A 179 -0.68 -21.92 1.79
N GLU A 180 0.26 -22.52 2.52
CA GLU A 180 1.58 -21.95 2.81
C GLU A 180 2.36 -21.43 1.59
N HIS A 181 2.39 -22.20 0.50
CA HIS A 181 3.07 -21.80 -0.74
C HIS A 181 2.41 -20.58 -1.40
N GLU A 182 1.08 -20.46 -1.33
CA GLU A 182 0.35 -19.31 -1.85
C GLU A 182 0.67 -18.07 -1.00
N ILE A 183 0.70 -18.20 0.32
CA ILE A 183 1.11 -17.12 1.25
C ILE A 183 2.51 -16.62 0.89
N TYR A 184 3.48 -17.53 0.76
CA TYR A 184 4.86 -17.19 0.40
C TYR A 184 4.93 -16.42 -0.92
N TRP A 185 4.35 -16.97 -2.00
CA TRP A 185 4.47 -16.37 -3.33
C TRP A 185 3.72 -15.04 -3.44
N LEU A 186 2.52 -14.93 -2.86
CA LEU A 186 1.79 -13.66 -2.84
C LEU A 186 2.57 -12.59 -2.08
N PHE A 187 3.18 -12.93 -0.94
CA PHE A 187 4.03 -12.01 -0.19
C PHE A 187 5.28 -11.59 -1.00
N GLN A 188 5.97 -12.54 -1.64
CA GLN A 188 7.13 -12.21 -2.49
C GLN A 188 6.77 -11.29 -3.65
N PHE A 189 5.67 -11.59 -4.37
CA PHE A 189 5.24 -10.77 -5.50
C PHE A 189 4.71 -9.41 -5.08
N PHE A 190 4.05 -9.34 -3.92
CA PHE A 190 3.68 -8.07 -3.33
C PHE A 190 4.92 -7.22 -3.07
N LEU A 191 5.90 -7.74 -2.32
CA LEU A 191 7.15 -7.03 -2.04
C LEU A 191 7.87 -6.59 -3.31
N GLN A 192 7.94 -7.46 -4.33
CA GLN A 192 8.55 -7.12 -5.61
C GLN A 192 7.84 -5.96 -6.32
N LYS A 193 6.50 -5.89 -6.25
CA LYS A 193 5.73 -4.81 -6.84
C LYS A 193 5.79 -3.51 -6.04
N THR A 194 5.96 -3.60 -4.73
CA THR A 194 5.91 -2.46 -3.81
C THR A 194 7.26 -2.10 -3.21
N GLU A 195 8.38 -2.64 -3.73
CA GLU A 195 9.71 -2.46 -3.12
C GLU A 195 10.15 -0.99 -3.04
N HIS A 196 9.83 -0.21 -4.09
CA HIS A 196 10.05 1.24 -4.11
C HIS A 196 9.12 2.01 -3.15
N GLY A 197 8.06 1.38 -2.65
CA GLY A 197 7.12 1.92 -1.69
C GLY A 197 7.49 1.61 -0.22
N CYS A 198 7.75 0.34 0.10
CA CYS A 198 7.79 -0.14 1.48
C CYS A 198 9.10 -0.76 1.97
N VAL A 199 10.09 -1.00 1.09
CA VAL A 199 11.35 -1.63 1.48
C VAL A 199 12.40 -0.57 1.80
N ILE A 200 12.96 -0.59 3.02
CA ILE A 200 13.81 0.47 3.56
C ILE A 200 15.07 0.73 2.73
N HIS A 201 15.73 -0.34 2.29
CA HIS A 201 16.97 -0.29 1.51
C HIS A 201 16.75 0.02 0.02
N ILE A 202 15.49 0.08 -0.45
CA ILE A 202 15.15 0.26 -1.86
C ILE A 202 14.41 1.58 -2.07
N GLY A 203 13.29 1.77 -1.38
CA GLY A 203 12.33 2.83 -1.69
C GLY A 203 12.12 3.88 -0.62
N VAL A 204 12.05 3.45 0.66
CA VAL A 204 11.56 4.32 1.75
C VAL A 204 12.41 5.57 1.92
N GLY A 205 13.73 5.48 1.80
CA GLY A 205 14.61 6.64 1.86
C GLY A 205 14.26 7.69 0.81
N LYS A 206 14.03 7.27 -0.44
CA LYS A 206 13.60 8.18 -1.52
C LYS A 206 12.21 8.74 -1.27
N ASN A 207 11.26 7.92 -0.79
CA ASN A 207 9.91 8.37 -0.45
C ASN A 207 9.91 9.48 0.61
N ILE A 208 10.74 9.37 1.65
CA ILE A 208 10.88 10.38 2.70
C ILE A 208 11.46 11.69 2.16
N LEU A 209 12.48 11.61 1.30
CA LEU A 209 13.04 12.79 0.63
C LEU A 209 12.00 13.48 -0.24
N MET A 210 11.24 12.70 -1.01
CA MET A 210 10.18 13.23 -1.88
C MET A 210 9.01 13.79 -1.08
N LEU A 211 8.64 13.19 0.04
CA LEU A 211 7.67 13.74 0.98
C LEU A 211 8.10 15.13 1.47
N LYS A 212 9.37 15.26 1.90
CA LYS A 212 9.91 16.56 2.32
C LYS A 212 9.85 17.60 1.19
N ALA A 213 10.21 17.20 -0.03
CA ALA A 213 10.17 18.08 -1.19
C ALA A 213 8.73 18.49 -1.57
N VAL A 214 7.76 17.57 -1.49
CA VAL A 214 6.33 17.88 -1.71
C VAL A 214 5.83 18.86 -0.66
N ILE A 215 6.14 18.66 0.64
CA ILE A 215 5.76 19.60 1.70
C ILE A 215 6.37 20.98 1.44
N ALA A 216 7.66 21.05 1.09
CA ALA A 216 8.34 22.31 0.79
C ALA A 216 7.74 23.07 -0.40
N PHE A 217 7.25 22.35 -1.41
CA PHE A 217 6.63 22.93 -2.58
C PHE A 217 5.18 23.37 -2.31
N MET A 218 4.37 22.48 -1.73
CA MET A 218 2.94 22.71 -1.52
C MET A 218 2.65 23.64 -0.34
N ASP A 219 3.50 23.60 0.69
CA ASP A 219 3.38 24.43 1.89
C ASP A 219 4.75 24.82 2.48
N PRO A 220 5.38 25.87 1.91
CA PRO A 220 6.70 26.32 2.34
C PRO A 220 6.75 26.77 3.82
N LEU A 221 5.64 27.29 4.36
CA LEU A 221 5.59 27.77 5.75
C LEU A 221 5.60 26.59 6.72
N PHE A 222 4.81 25.56 6.43
CA PHE A 222 4.81 24.35 7.24
C PHE A 222 6.13 23.57 7.11
N ALA A 223 6.72 23.51 5.91
CA ALA A 223 8.04 22.91 5.71
C ALA A 223 9.11 23.58 6.60
N LYS A 224 9.16 24.92 6.57
CA LYS A 224 10.08 25.70 7.40
C LYS A 224 9.83 25.49 8.90
N TYR A 225 8.57 25.37 9.28
CA TYR A 225 8.19 25.07 10.65
C TYR A 225 8.74 23.71 11.10
N LEU A 226 8.50 22.64 10.33
CA LEU A 226 8.99 21.29 10.64
C LEU A 226 10.51 21.25 10.73
N ASP A 227 11.22 21.88 9.78
CA ASP A 227 12.68 21.97 9.80
C ASP A 227 13.21 22.71 11.05
N GLY A 228 12.48 23.75 11.50
CA GLY A 228 12.80 24.49 12.72
C GLY A 228 12.56 23.73 14.02
N ARG A 229 11.76 22.65 14.00
CA ARG A 229 11.51 21.77 15.17
C ARG A 229 12.44 20.56 15.23
N GLY A 230 13.25 20.34 14.21
CA GLY A 230 14.29 19.33 14.18
C GLY A 230 14.45 18.76 12.78
N SER A 231 15.70 18.60 12.35
CA SER A 231 16.04 18.11 11.00
C SER A 231 15.62 16.66 10.72
N ARG A 232 15.05 15.96 11.71
CA ARG A 232 14.66 14.54 11.65
C ARG A 232 13.16 14.30 11.75
N VAL A 233 12.31 15.32 11.94
CA VAL A 233 10.86 15.10 12.16
C VAL A 233 10.23 14.33 10.99
N VAL A 234 10.42 14.80 9.76
CA VAL A 234 9.89 14.11 8.56
C VAL A 234 10.58 12.76 8.35
N GLN A 235 11.87 12.65 8.64
CA GLN A 235 12.64 11.41 8.49
C GLN A 235 12.17 10.33 9.46
N SER A 236 11.68 10.70 10.64
CA SER A 236 11.12 9.78 11.63
C SER A 236 9.75 9.20 11.21
N LEU A 237 9.15 9.69 10.12
CA LEU A 237 7.90 9.14 9.56
C LEU A 237 8.11 7.91 8.65
N PHE A 238 9.35 7.42 8.52
CA PHE A 238 9.66 6.21 7.75
C PHE A 238 8.79 4.97 8.10
N PRO A 239 8.32 4.74 9.35
CA PRO A 239 7.50 3.58 9.67
C PRO A 239 6.17 3.54 8.91
N TRP A 240 5.62 4.70 8.51
CA TRP A 240 4.41 4.75 7.68
C TRP A 240 4.62 4.02 6.35
N PHE A 241 5.77 4.24 5.71
CA PHE A 241 6.11 3.58 4.45
C PHE A 241 6.51 2.11 4.65
N CYS A 242 7.28 1.80 5.69
CA CYS A 242 7.76 0.44 5.96
C CYS A 242 6.63 -0.60 6.13
N LEU A 243 5.51 -0.18 6.72
CA LEU A 243 4.30 -1.00 6.88
C LEU A 243 3.23 -0.70 5.82
N TYR A 244 3.58 0.09 4.81
CA TYR A 244 2.68 0.53 3.75
C TYR A 244 1.32 1.01 4.29
N PHE A 245 1.41 1.85 5.33
CA PHE A 245 0.32 2.49 6.07
C PHE A 245 -0.61 1.53 6.83
N GLN A 246 -0.27 0.25 6.99
CA GLN A 246 -1.13 -0.74 7.66
C GLN A 246 -1.65 -0.28 9.04
N ARG A 247 -0.84 0.43 9.84
CA ARG A 247 -1.17 0.79 11.24
C ARG A 247 -2.16 1.95 11.40
N VAL A 248 -2.50 2.67 10.32
CA VAL A 248 -3.43 3.81 10.43
C VAL A 248 -4.89 3.36 10.31
N PHE A 249 -5.11 2.10 9.96
CA PHE A 249 -6.41 1.50 9.75
C PHE A 249 -6.80 0.60 10.91
N LYS A 250 -8.09 0.61 11.26
CA LYS A 250 -8.64 -0.27 12.29
C LYS A 250 -9.06 -1.63 11.75
N SER A 251 -9.53 -1.68 10.50
CA SER A 251 -9.89 -2.92 9.80
C SER A 251 -8.79 -3.36 8.83
N PHE A 252 -8.63 -4.67 8.67
CA PHE A 252 -7.81 -5.22 7.60
C PHE A 252 -8.39 -4.96 6.21
N ASP A 253 -9.71 -4.80 6.10
CA ASP A 253 -10.38 -4.42 4.84
C ASP A 253 -9.84 -3.11 4.27
N ASP A 254 -9.64 -2.11 5.13
CA ASP A 254 -9.07 -0.82 4.74
C ASP A 254 -7.60 -0.94 4.32
N VAL A 255 -6.83 -1.82 4.98
CA VAL A 255 -5.45 -2.09 4.60
C VAL A 255 -5.39 -2.70 3.20
N TRP A 256 -6.16 -3.77 2.95
CA TRP A 256 -6.22 -4.39 1.61
C TRP A 256 -6.75 -3.40 0.57
N ARG A 257 -7.73 -2.57 0.92
CA ARG A 257 -8.27 -1.54 0.02
C ARG A 257 -7.23 -0.55 -0.46
N LEU A 258 -6.36 -0.07 0.45
CA LEU A 258 -5.23 0.78 0.09
C LEU A 258 -4.20 0.03 -0.76
N TRP A 259 -3.88 -1.21 -0.38
CA TRP A 259 -2.87 -2.02 -1.07
C TRP A 259 -3.33 -2.41 -2.48
N GLU A 260 -4.61 -2.70 -2.68
CA GLU A 260 -5.24 -2.94 -3.98
C GLU A 260 -5.09 -1.74 -4.92
N SER A 261 -5.24 -0.52 -4.39
CA SER A 261 -4.99 0.72 -5.15
C SER A 261 -3.53 0.81 -5.61
N ALA A 262 -2.58 0.51 -4.71
CA ALA A 262 -1.16 0.54 -5.02
C ALA A 262 -0.69 -0.57 -5.99
N LEU A 263 -1.40 -1.68 -6.07
CA LEU A 263 -1.12 -2.76 -7.01
C LEU A 263 -1.63 -2.46 -8.43
N GLN A 264 -2.44 -1.41 -8.60
CA GLN A 264 -2.89 -0.98 -9.93
C GLN A 264 -1.75 -0.34 -10.73
N PRO A 265 -1.80 -0.43 -12.07
CA PRO A 265 -0.92 0.34 -12.94
C PRO A 265 -0.95 1.84 -12.56
N PRO A 266 0.21 2.52 -12.46
CA PRO A 266 0.28 3.94 -12.12
C PRO A 266 -0.63 4.84 -12.95
N ALA A 267 -0.92 4.46 -14.21
CA ALA A 267 -1.76 5.22 -15.14
C ALA A 267 -3.23 5.26 -14.73
N LEU A 268 -3.68 4.29 -13.94
CA LEU A 268 -5.08 4.19 -13.54
C LEU A 268 -5.39 4.91 -12.22
N ILE A 269 -4.40 5.09 -11.33
CA ILE A 269 -4.56 5.67 -9.97
C ILE A 269 -5.25 7.05 -10.00
N ILE A 270 -5.06 7.83 -11.07
CA ILE A 270 -5.60 9.19 -11.19
C ILE A 270 -7.01 9.24 -11.77
N LEU A 271 -7.44 8.20 -12.50
CA LEU A 271 -8.79 8.17 -13.09
C LEU A 271 -9.91 8.19 -12.04
N ARG A 272 -9.60 7.85 -10.78
CA ARG A 272 -10.52 7.94 -9.63
C ARG A 272 -10.83 9.38 -9.21
N ALA A 273 -9.97 10.35 -9.56
CA ALA A 273 -10.06 11.71 -9.07
C ALA A 273 -10.99 12.62 -9.89
N LEU A 274 -11.43 12.16 -11.08
CA LEU A 274 -12.30 12.92 -11.96
C LEU A 274 -13.79 12.67 -11.66
N PRO A 275 -14.59 13.72 -11.42
CA PRO A 275 -16.05 13.59 -11.29
C PRO A 275 -16.64 13.03 -12.58
N TRP A 276 -17.24 11.84 -12.50
CA TRP A 276 -17.87 11.19 -13.66
C TRP A 276 -19.22 11.85 -13.98
N GLU A 277 -19.21 12.93 -14.75
CA GLU A 277 -20.41 13.41 -15.44
C GLU A 277 -20.20 13.46 -16.96
N ARG A 278 -20.92 12.55 -17.64
CA ARG A 278 -21.34 12.57 -19.05
C ARG A 278 -20.25 12.51 -20.13
N GLY A 279 -20.12 11.30 -20.69
CA GLY A 279 -20.13 11.09 -22.14
C GLY A 279 -19.06 11.79 -22.98
N ALA A 280 -17.82 11.28 -22.96
CA ALA A 280 -16.90 11.31 -24.10
C ALA A 280 -15.67 10.45 -23.75
N LEU A 281 -15.63 9.21 -24.25
CA LEU A 281 -14.48 8.30 -24.10
C LEU A 281 -13.25 8.68 -24.97
N ALA A 282 -13.08 9.94 -25.39
CA ALA A 282 -12.07 10.27 -26.41
C ALA A 282 -11.22 11.54 -26.23
N GLU A 283 -11.50 12.45 -25.28
CA GLU A 283 -10.70 13.69 -25.14
C GLU A 283 -10.20 14.01 -23.71
N VAL A 284 -10.45 13.13 -22.74
CA VAL A 284 -10.02 13.28 -21.32
C VAL A 284 -8.56 12.82 -21.07
N PHE A 285 -7.80 12.59 -22.15
CA PHE A 285 -6.39 12.18 -22.10
C PHE A 285 -5.40 13.34 -21.88
N LEU A 286 -5.85 14.60 -21.78
CA LEU A 286 -4.99 15.74 -22.10
C LEU A 286 -4.31 16.47 -20.93
N THR A 287 -4.34 15.91 -19.71
CA THR A 287 -3.18 16.02 -18.79
C THR A 287 -2.80 14.71 -18.04
N GLY A 288 -3.59 13.63 -18.13
CA GLY A 288 -3.56 12.41 -17.29
C GLY A 288 -2.28 11.55 -17.30
N LYS A 289 -1.25 12.01 -16.59
CA LYS A 289 0.02 11.28 -16.42
C LYS A 289 -0.05 10.33 -15.24
N PRO A 290 0.36 9.05 -15.33
CA PRO A 290 0.42 8.13 -14.20
C PRO A 290 1.06 8.74 -12.95
N CYS A 291 0.52 8.47 -11.75
CA CYS A 291 1.21 8.79 -10.50
C CYS A 291 1.99 7.55 -10.06
N ARG A 292 3.27 7.51 -10.41
CA ARG A 292 4.21 6.60 -9.77
C ARG A 292 4.40 7.05 -8.33
N ASN A 293 4.59 6.10 -7.42
CA ASN A 293 4.89 6.41 -6.02
C ASN A 293 3.77 7.15 -5.24
N PHE A 294 2.51 6.79 -5.49
CA PHE A 294 1.32 7.34 -4.83
C PHE A 294 1.40 7.34 -3.29
N GLN A 295 2.17 6.43 -2.69
CA GLN A 295 2.41 6.38 -1.24
C GLN A 295 2.88 7.72 -0.65
N VAL A 296 3.60 8.56 -1.42
CA VAL A 296 4.07 9.85 -0.91
C VAL A 296 2.90 10.81 -0.69
N PHE A 297 1.86 10.76 -1.53
CA PHE A 297 0.65 11.56 -1.34
C PHE A 297 -0.24 11.03 -0.22
N VAL A 298 -0.25 9.72 0.01
CA VAL A 298 -0.90 9.14 1.20
C VAL A 298 -0.25 9.71 2.46
N ALA A 299 1.08 9.67 2.56
CA ALA A 299 1.81 10.24 3.69
C ALA A 299 1.61 11.76 3.82
N TYR A 300 1.66 12.51 2.71
CA TYR A 300 1.41 13.95 2.72
C TYR A 300 0.00 14.27 3.23
N THR A 301 -1.00 13.54 2.77
CA THR A 301 -2.40 13.70 3.18
C THR A 301 -2.55 13.47 4.68
N MET A 302 -1.99 12.38 5.21
CA MET A 302 -1.98 12.11 6.65
C MET A 302 -1.33 13.26 7.45
N LEU A 303 -0.23 13.81 6.95
CA LEU A 303 0.44 14.94 7.61
C LEU A 303 -0.42 16.22 7.58
N GLN A 304 -1.16 16.46 6.49
CA GLN A 304 -2.11 17.57 6.39
C GLN A 304 -3.25 17.45 7.40
N MET A 305 -3.69 16.23 7.76
CA MET A 305 -4.75 16.01 8.76
C MET A 305 -4.39 16.57 10.14
N VAL A 306 -3.10 16.60 10.49
CA VAL A 306 -2.61 17.04 11.81
C VAL A 306 -1.93 18.41 11.77
N ARG A 307 -1.68 18.95 10.58
CA ARG A 307 -0.96 20.20 10.34
C ARG A 307 -1.50 21.37 11.16
N ASP A 308 -2.79 21.64 11.07
CA ASP A 308 -3.39 22.83 11.72
C ASP A 308 -3.35 22.72 13.25
N HIS A 309 -3.39 21.50 13.79
CA HIS A 309 -3.20 21.27 15.22
C HIS A 309 -1.75 21.51 15.63
N ILE A 310 -0.79 20.96 14.88
CA ILE A 310 0.65 21.15 15.09
C ILE A 310 1.02 22.64 15.12
N LEU A 311 0.53 23.41 14.15
CA LEU A 311 0.83 24.83 14.02
C LEU A 311 0.19 25.66 15.13
N ARG A 312 -1.08 25.39 15.48
CA ARG A 312 -1.80 26.12 16.53
C ARG A 312 -1.17 25.93 17.91
N GLU A 313 -0.80 24.70 18.25
CA GLU A 313 -0.20 24.38 19.55
C GLU A 313 1.31 24.64 19.60
N ALA A 314 1.91 25.11 18.50
CA ALA A 314 3.34 25.37 18.40
C ALA A 314 4.22 24.19 18.86
N MET A 315 3.80 22.97 18.52
CA MET A 315 4.37 21.69 18.97
C MET A 315 5.89 21.54 18.77
N SER A 316 6.54 20.82 19.69
CA SER A 316 7.93 20.40 19.54
C SER A 316 8.07 19.24 18.55
N GLY A 317 9.30 18.88 18.18
CA GLY A 317 9.56 17.75 17.28
C GLY A 317 8.98 16.43 17.80
N ASP A 318 9.11 16.16 19.10
CA ASP A 318 8.62 14.93 19.72
C ASP A 318 7.08 14.91 19.80
N ASP A 319 6.45 16.04 20.11
CA ASP A 319 4.99 16.17 20.13
C ASP A 319 4.38 15.97 18.74
N ILE A 320 5.03 16.48 17.69
CA ILE A 320 4.62 16.25 16.29
C ILE A 320 4.62 14.76 15.99
N LEU A 321 5.68 14.04 16.36
CA LEU A 321 5.77 12.59 16.15
C LEU A 321 4.71 11.84 16.93
N MET A 322 4.41 12.25 18.17
CA MET A 322 3.35 11.67 18.98
C MET A 322 1.98 11.82 18.30
N VAL A 323 1.66 13.01 17.80
CA VAL A 323 0.39 13.27 17.09
C VAL A 323 0.33 12.49 15.77
N CYS A 324 1.43 12.45 15.00
CA CYS A 324 1.50 11.67 13.76
C CYS A 324 1.30 10.17 14.02
N ASN A 325 1.89 9.63 15.10
CA ASN A 325 1.74 8.22 15.47
C ASN A 325 0.38 7.90 16.11
N SER A 326 -0.39 8.93 16.47
CA SER A 326 -1.76 8.80 17.00
C SER A 326 -2.82 8.81 15.88
N LEU A 327 -2.40 8.94 14.61
CA LEU A 327 -3.29 8.76 13.45
C LEU A 327 -3.66 7.29 13.31
N ILE A 328 -4.88 6.96 13.72
CA ILE A 328 -5.50 5.63 13.64
C ILE A 328 -6.97 5.78 13.22
N ASP A 329 -7.61 4.66 12.88
CA ASP A 329 -9.03 4.59 12.52
C ASP A 329 -9.40 5.46 11.30
N LEU A 330 -8.49 5.53 10.31
CA LEU A 330 -8.76 6.18 9.04
C LEU A 330 -9.63 5.29 8.14
N ASP A 331 -10.45 5.89 7.28
CA ASP A 331 -11.17 5.20 6.19
C ASP A 331 -10.28 5.20 4.93
N ALA A 332 -10.11 4.03 4.31
CA ALA A 332 -9.22 3.90 3.16
C ALA A 332 -9.73 4.64 1.91
N ASP A 333 -11.04 4.67 1.67
CA ASP A 333 -11.60 5.35 0.50
C ASP A 333 -11.44 6.85 0.62
N GLU A 334 -11.70 7.42 1.81
CA GLU A 334 -11.48 8.83 2.10
C GLU A 334 -9.99 9.20 1.95
N LEU A 335 -9.10 8.40 2.53
CA LEU A 335 -7.66 8.66 2.47
C LEU A 335 -7.13 8.60 1.03
N ILE A 336 -7.55 7.60 0.23
CA ILE A 336 -7.16 7.51 -1.18
C ILE A 336 -7.73 8.70 -1.96
N SER A 337 -9.00 9.05 -1.76
CA SER A 337 -9.65 10.16 -2.45
C SER A 337 -8.92 11.48 -2.17
N GLU A 338 -8.58 11.76 -0.92
CA GLU A 338 -7.87 12.99 -0.58
C GLU A 338 -6.43 12.98 -1.08
N ALA A 339 -5.73 11.85 -1.04
CA ALA A 339 -4.40 11.73 -1.64
C ALA A 339 -4.42 11.96 -3.16
N CYS A 340 -5.46 11.48 -3.85
CA CYS A 340 -5.70 11.79 -5.25
C CYS A 340 -5.92 13.30 -5.47
N SER A 341 -6.78 13.95 -4.68
CA SER A 341 -7.00 15.40 -4.73
C SER A 341 -5.71 16.21 -4.52
N MET A 342 -4.85 15.76 -3.59
CA MET A 342 -3.55 16.41 -3.33
C MET A 342 -2.59 16.29 -4.52
N TYR A 343 -2.57 15.13 -5.17
CA TYR A 343 -1.79 14.95 -6.40
C TYR A 343 -2.31 15.84 -7.54
N GLU A 344 -3.62 15.88 -7.76
CA GLU A 344 -4.21 16.78 -8.75
C GLU A 344 -3.87 18.24 -8.46
N HIS A 345 -3.91 18.63 -7.18
CA HIS A 345 -3.54 19.98 -6.78
C HIS A 345 -2.07 20.29 -7.11
N LEU A 346 -1.14 19.36 -6.88
CA LEU A 346 0.25 19.51 -7.30
C LEU A 346 0.36 19.70 -8.82
N MET A 347 -0.37 18.90 -9.59
CA MET A 347 -0.33 18.94 -11.06
C MET A 347 -0.89 20.23 -11.67
N LYS A 348 -1.71 21.00 -10.94
CA LYS A 348 -2.11 22.36 -11.36
C LYS A 348 -0.91 23.32 -11.50
N TYR A 349 0.22 23.00 -10.89
CA TYR A 349 1.45 23.77 -10.96
C TYR A 349 2.55 23.07 -11.75
N GLU A 350 2.20 22.19 -12.70
CA GLU A 350 3.16 21.30 -13.41
C GLU A 350 4.40 22.02 -13.95
N ASP A 351 4.24 23.22 -14.51
CA ASP A 351 5.33 24.02 -15.08
C ASP A 351 6.34 24.53 -14.04
N LYS A 352 5.95 24.50 -12.75
CA LYS A 352 6.76 24.97 -11.62
C LYS A 352 7.27 23.82 -10.76
N ILE A 353 6.82 22.58 -10.99
CA ILE A 353 7.27 21.42 -10.22
C ILE A 353 8.77 21.21 -10.48
N PRO A 354 9.61 21.13 -9.44
CA PRO A 354 11.01 20.76 -9.57
C PRO A 354 11.21 19.48 -10.39
N GLY A 355 12.22 19.44 -11.26
CA GLY A 355 12.45 18.31 -12.17
C GLY A 355 12.54 16.95 -11.47
N GLU A 356 13.16 16.91 -10.29
CA GLU A 356 13.27 15.69 -9.47
C GLU A 356 11.90 15.18 -8.99
N LEU A 357 11.01 16.08 -8.55
CA LEU A 357 9.63 15.71 -8.17
C LEU A 357 8.84 15.25 -9.40
N LYS A 358 9.03 15.91 -10.55
CA LYS A 358 8.34 15.55 -11.79
C LYS A 358 8.75 14.13 -12.22
N GLU A 359 10.06 13.85 -12.31
CA GLU A 359 10.59 12.53 -12.67
C GLU A 359 10.19 11.43 -11.67
N PHE A 360 10.07 11.78 -10.38
CA PHE A 360 9.68 10.80 -9.37
C PHE A 360 8.23 10.34 -9.49
N PHE A 361 7.33 11.22 -9.94
CA PHE A 361 5.90 10.94 -10.05
C PHE A 361 5.45 10.50 -11.46
N THR A 362 6.20 10.80 -12.52
CA THR A 362 5.90 10.38 -13.92
C THR A 362 6.59 9.08 -14.32
#